data_AF-A0A1S2Q6L1-F1
#
_entry.id   AF-A0A1S2Q6L1-F1
#
_cell.length_a   1.000
_cell.length_b   1.000
_cell.length_c   1.000
_cell.angle_alpha   90.00
_cell.angle_beta   90.00
_cell.angle_gamma   90.00
#
_symmetry.space_group_name_H-M   'P 1'
#
loop_
_entity.id
_entity.type
_entity.pdbx_description
1 polymer ?
#
loop_
_entity_poly.entity_id
_entity_poly.type
_entity_poly.pdbx_seq_one_letter_code
_entity_poly.pdbx_strand_id
1 'polypeptide(L)'
;MGSGTSAVNPQVGAIVRGRGHHGGMVHRTRVVKAARRAEVRLPELVGFTGGELTPDGDYDGLEFRDLDFAGQDGAGARFMDCALTSCALDETGLRHARVLDSVLTGIRGVGTDLAEATLRDVELVDARLGGAQLHGAVLERVLVRGGKIDYLNLRNARLKDVVFESCVLVEPDFGGARLERVAFADCVLKGADLTAATLVDVDLRGAAELDVARGLDRLSGAVISHAQLLDLAPVLAAEMGLRVAEV
;
A
#
# COMPACT_ATOMS: atom_id res chain seq x y z
N MET A 1 -39.24 -74.31 31.28
CA MET A 1 -40.05 -73.08 31.15
C MET A 1 -39.35 -72.00 31.96
N GLY A 2 -39.02 -70.87 31.31
CA GLY A 2 -38.59 -69.60 31.91
C GLY A 2 -37.18 -69.58 32.53
N SER A 3 -36.14 -68.94 31.98
CA SER A 3 -35.92 -67.55 31.50
C SER A 3 -35.32 -66.63 32.56
N GLY A 4 -34.06 -66.20 32.31
CA GLY A 4 -33.49 -64.90 32.73
C GLY A 4 -33.26 -64.70 34.23
N THR A 5 -32.36 -63.84 34.71
CA THR A 5 -31.55 -62.81 34.06
C THR A 5 -30.61 -62.22 35.11
N SER A 6 -29.44 -61.78 34.65
CA SER A 6 -28.78 -60.52 35.01
C SER A 6 -28.25 -60.29 36.44
N ALA A 7 -26.93 -60.44 36.55
CA ALA A 7 -25.94 -59.43 36.91
C ALA A 7 -26.20 -58.50 38.11
N VAL A 8 -25.36 -58.70 39.13
CA VAL A 8 -25.03 -57.79 40.21
C VAL A 8 -24.11 -56.68 39.70
N ASN A 9 -24.43 -55.41 39.99
CA ASN A 9 -23.41 -54.35 40.06
C ASN A 9 -23.85 -53.23 41.01
N PRO A 10 -23.11 -52.95 42.10
CA PRO A 10 -23.26 -51.71 42.85
C PRO A 10 -22.32 -50.62 42.30
N GLN A 11 -22.86 -49.39 42.30
CA GLN A 11 -22.14 -48.17 41.97
C GLN A 11 -21.06 -47.80 43.00
N VAL A 12 -20.16 -46.93 42.54
CA VAL A 12 -19.52 -45.77 43.22
C VAL A 12 -17.98 -45.86 43.22
N GLY A 13 -17.35 -44.87 42.57
CA GLY A 13 -15.91 -44.59 42.70
C GLY A 13 -15.31 -43.83 41.53
N ALA A 14 -15.57 -42.52 41.48
CA ALA A 14 -15.07 -41.59 40.47
C ALA A 14 -13.53 -41.40 40.53
N ILE A 15 -12.86 -41.45 39.38
CA ILE A 15 -11.58 -40.75 39.14
C ILE A 15 -11.62 -40.18 37.71
N VAL A 16 -11.92 -38.89 37.62
CA VAL A 16 -11.82 -38.10 36.38
C VAL A 16 -10.34 -37.86 36.09
N ARG A 17 -9.78 -38.56 35.10
CA ARG A 17 -8.50 -38.16 34.48
C ARG A 17 -8.81 -37.13 33.40
N GLY A 18 -8.64 -35.85 33.74
CA GLY A 18 -8.63 -34.76 32.78
C GLY A 18 -7.49 -34.96 31.79
N ARG A 19 -7.83 -35.24 30.52
CA ARG A 19 -6.89 -35.17 29.39
C ARG A 19 -6.53 -33.70 29.18
N GLY A 20 -5.29 -33.34 29.48
CA GLY A 20 -4.70 -32.08 29.03
C GLY A 20 -4.73 -32.02 27.50
N HIS A 21 -5.64 -31.24 26.94
CA HIS A 21 -5.55 -30.78 25.56
C HIS A 21 -4.46 -29.71 25.49
N HIS A 22 -3.21 -30.12 25.29
CA HIS A 22 -2.22 -29.23 24.68
C HIS A 22 -2.54 -29.14 23.19
N GLY A 23 -3.54 -28.30 22.86
CA GLY A 23 -3.73 -27.80 21.52
C GLY A 23 -2.58 -26.85 21.21
N GLY A 24 -1.49 -27.37 20.65
CA GLY A 24 -0.45 -26.53 20.07
C GLY A 24 -1.10 -25.62 19.03
N MET A 25 -1.08 -24.31 19.29
CA MET A 25 -1.38 -23.31 18.28
C MET A 25 -0.29 -23.42 17.21
N VAL A 26 -0.54 -24.28 16.21
CA VAL A 26 0.19 -24.22 14.95
C VAL A 26 -0.19 -22.88 14.35
N HIS A 27 0.65 -21.87 14.53
CA HIS A 27 0.58 -20.63 13.75
C HIS A 27 0.73 -21.03 12.28
N ARG A 28 -0.40 -21.31 11.62
CA ARG A 28 -0.42 -21.46 10.17
C ARG A 28 0.11 -20.14 9.61
N THR A 29 1.29 -20.19 9.00
CA THR A 29 1.86 -19.06 8.27
C THR A 29 0.85 -18.65 7.22
N ARG A 30 0.09 -17.58 7.49
CA ARG A 30 -0.89 -17.06 6.55
C ARG A 30 -0.09 -16.47 5.39
N VAL A 31 -0.22 -17.09 4.22
CA VAL A 31 0.40 -16.60 2.99
C VAL A 31 -0.23 -15.25 2.64
N VAL A 32 0.60 -14.22 2.45
CA VAL A 32 0.15 -12.91 1.94
C VAL A 32 -0.39 -13.10 0.54
N LYS A 33 -1.60 -12.61 0.26
CA LYS A 33 -2.11 -12.57 -1.11
C LYS A 33 -1.34 -11.50 -1.89
N ALA A 34 -0.69 -11.90 -2.96
CA ALA A 34 0.03 -10.98 -3.82
C ALA A 34 -0.90 -9.92 -4.45
N ALA A 35 -0.36 -8.73 -4.66
CA ALA A 35 -0.97 -7.69 -5.46
C ALA A 35 -1.19 -8.17 -6.89
N ARG A 36 -2.33 -7.82 -7.48
CA ARG A 36 -2.55 -7.95 -8.92
C ARG A 36 -1.88 -6.77 -9.62
N ARG A 37 -0.82 -7.03 -10.37
CA ARG A 37 -0.10 -5.96 -11.07
C ARG A 37 -0.99 -5.28 -12.12
N ALA A 38 -0.70 -4.01 -12.40
CA ALA A 38 -1.25 -3.31 -13.55
C ALA A 38 -0.87 -4.06 -14.84
N GLU A 39 -1.78 -4.13 -15.80
CA GLU A 39 -1.52 -4.67 -17.13
C GLU A 39 -1.87 -3.59 -18.16
N VAL A 40 -1.09 -2.51 -18.18
CA VAL A 40 -1.38 -1.37 -19.06
C VAL A 40 -0.94 -1.67 -20.49
N ARG A 41 -1.86 -1.50 -21.44
CA ARG A 41 -1.60 -1.67 -22.87
C ARG A 41 -2.16 -0.49 -23.63
N LEU A 42 -1.29 0.48 -23.88
CA LEU A 42 -1.68 1.70 -24.57
C LEU A 42 -1.98 1.45 -26.06
N PRO A 43 -2.97 2.14 -26.64
CA PRO A 43 -3.18 2.18 -28.08
C PRO A 43 -2.10 3.01 -28.78
N GLU A 44 -2.24 3.23 -30.09
CA GLU A 44 -1.49 4.27 -30.77
C GLU A 44 -1.88 5.64 -30.21
N LEU A 45 -0.89 6.41 -29.77
CA LEU A 45 -1.11 7.69 -29.09
C LEU A 45 -0.97 8.86 -30.06
N VAL A 46 -1.75 9.91 -29.81
CA VAL A 46 -1.65 11.18 -30.53
C VAL A 46 -0.98 12.22 -29.63
N GLY A 47 0.00 12.94 -30.16
CA GLY A 47 0.68 14.00 -29.42
C GLY A 47 -0.29 15.09 -28.98
N PHE A 48 -0.26 15.44 -27.70
CA PHE A 48 -1.10 16.49 -27.14
C PHE A 48 -0.67 17.86 -27.66
N THR A 49 -1.63 18.61 -28.21
CA THR A 49 -1.43 19.98 -28.72
C THR A 49 -2.29 21.02 -28.01
N GLY A 50 -3.10 20.61 -27.01
CA GLY A 50 -3.78 21.56 -26.14
C GLY A 50 -2.73 22.27 -25.30
N GLY A 51 -2.76 23.60 -25.19
CA GLY A 51 -1.68 24.31 -24.48
C GLY A 51 -1.68 24.01 -22.97
N GLU A 52 -2.87 23.86 -22.38
CA GLU A 52 -3.07 23.80 -20.94
C GLU A 52 -4.01 22.65 -20.56
N LEU A 53 -3.85 22.17 -19.33
CA LEU A 53 -4.85 21.35 -18.66
C LEU A 53 -6.07 22.21 -18.33
N THR A 54 -7.25 21.61 -18.48
CA THR A 54 -8.52 22.27 -18.17
C THR A 54 -9.28 21.47 -17.11
N PRO A 55 -10.04 22.14 -16.22
CA PRO A 55 -10.95 21.43 -15.33
C PRO A 55 -11.93 20.57 -16.12
N ASP A 56 -12.19 19.35 -15.62
CA ASP A 56 -13.01 18.32 -16.26
C ASP A 56 -12.59 17.98 -17.70
N GLY A 57 -11.32 18.28 -18.06
CA GLY A 57 -10.76 17.96 -19.37
C GLY A 57 -10.79 16.47 -19.64
N ASP A 58 -11.12 16.07 -20.88
CA ASP A 58 -11.15 14.67 -21.30
C ASP A 58 -9.98 14.41 -22.26
N TYR A 59 -9.02 13.63 -21.78
CA TYR A 59 -7.79 13.28 -22.46
C TYR A 59 -7.79 11.77 -22.69
N ASP A 60 -7.93 11.37 -23.96
CA ASP A 60 -8.07 9.97 -24.37
C ASP A 60 -7.08 9.64 -25.49
N GLY A 61 -6.23 8.63 -25.28
CA GLY A 61 -5.25 8.19 -26.27
C GLY A 61 -4.16 9.23 -26.57
N LEU A 62 -3.80 10.07 -25.59
CA LEU A 62 -2.87 11.18 -25.78
C LEU A 62 -1.46 10.91 -25.23
N GLU A 63 -0.47 11.39 -25.97
CA GLU A 63 0.92 11.50 -25.51
C GLU A 63 1.23 12.94 -25.11
N PHE A 64 1.53 13.13 -23.82
CA PHE A 64 2.06 14.37 -23.26
C PHE A 64 3.57 14.20 -23.08
N ARG A 65 4.37 15.04 -23.72
CA ARG A 65 5.83 14.89 -23.75
C ARG A 65 6.52 16.20 -23.48
N ASP A 66 7.37 16.21 -22.46
CA ASP A 66 8.24 17.34 -22.10
C ASP A 66 7.45 18.65 -21.85
N LEU A 67 6.24 18.53 -21.30
CA LEU A 67 5.34 19.65 -21.05
C LEU A 67 5.46 20.17 -19.61
N ASP A 68 5.23 21.46 -19.46
CA ASP A 68 5.20 22.13 -18.16
C ASP A 68 3.76 22.48 -17.80
N PHE A 69 3.23 21.81 -16.77
CA PHE A 69 1.89 22.06 -16.23
C PHE A 69 1.93 22.78 -14.88
N ALA A 70 3.04 23.44 -14.56
CA ALA A 70 3.21 24.09 -13.27
C ALA A 70 2.08 25.08 -12.98
N GLY A 71 1.44 24.94 -11.81
CA GLY A 71 0.34 25.77 -11.34
C GLY A 71 -0.97 25.68 -12.14
N GLN A 72 -1.07 24.80 -13.14
CA GLN A 72 -2.30 24.64 -13.93
C GLN A 72 -3.38 23.90 -13.15
N ASP A 73 -4.66 24.17 -13.46
CA ASP A 73 -5.82 23.50 -12.85
C ASP A 73 -6.47 22.53 -13.84
N GLY A 74 -6.26 21.24 -13.62
CA GLY A 74 -6.91 20.12 -14.29
C GLY A 74 -7.83 19.35 -13.34
N ALA A 75 -8.46 20.00 -12.36
CA ALA A 75 -9.36 19.33 -11.44
C ALA A 75 -10.47 18.56 -12.15
N GLY A 76 -10.74 17.33 -11.71
CA GLY A 76 -11.73 16.45 -12.33
C GLY A 76 -11.32 15.90 -13.70
N ALA A 77 -10.16 16.28 -14.25
CA ALA A 77 -9.72 15.84 -15.55
C ALA A 77 -9.59 14.31 -15.62
N ARG A 78 -9.87 13.78 -16.80
CA ARG A 78 -9.77 12.36 -17.13
C ARG A 78 -8.59 12.16 -18.08
N PHE A 79 -7.70 11.26 -17.69
CA PHE A 79 -6.63 10.73 -18.54
C PHE A 79 -6.92 9.24 -18.72
N MET A 80 -7.27 8.86 -19.94
CA MET A 80 -7.54 7.48 -20.32
C MET A 80 -6.60 7.08 -21.44
N ASP A 81 -5.97 5.91 -21.34
CA ASP A 81 -5.08 5.42 -22.37
C ASP A 81 -3.97 6.43 -22.74
N CYS A 82 -3.46 7.17 -21.73
CA CYS A 82 -2.52 8.25 -21.94
C CYS A 82 -1.08 7.86 -21.57
N ALA A 83 -0.11 8.51 -22.22
CA ALA A 83 1.28 8.53 -21.78
C ALA A 83 1.70 9.94 -21.39
N LEU A 84 2.17 10.14 -20.16
CA LEU A 84 2.80 11.38 -19.72
C LEU A 84 4.29 11.12 -19.53
N THR A 85 5.13 11.72 -20.36
CA THR A 85 6.58 11.52 -20.35
C THR A 85 7.30 12.83 -20.05
N SER A 86 8.10 12.84 -18.98
CA SER A 86 8.95 13.97 -18.58
C SER A 86 8.19 15.27 -18.30
N CYS A 87 6.91 15.19 -17.94
CA CYS A 87 6.10 16.37 -17.65
C CYS A 87 6.41 16.94 -16.25
N ALA A 88 6.37 18.27 -16.12
CA ALA A 88 6.44 18.98 -14.85
C ALA A 88 5.03 19.21 -14.30
N LEU A 89 4.85 18.90 -13.01
CA LEU A 89 3.57 18.94 -12.30
C LEU A 89 3.68 19.77 -11.00
N ASP A 90 4.62 20.72 -10.96
CA ASP A 90 4.85 21.60 -9.81
C ASP A 90 3.57 22.40 -9.49
N GLU A 91 3.01 22.19 -8.29
CA GLU A 91 1.77 22.84 -7.83
C GLU A 91 0.56 22.65 -8.79
N THR A 92 0.58 21.64 -9.66
CA THR A 92 -0.55 21.36 -10.56
C THR A 92 -1.74 20.81 -9.79
N GLY A 93 -2.92 21.40 -10.02
CA GLY A 93 -4.19 20.97 -9.46
C GLY A 93 -4.82 19.83 -10.25
N LEU A 94 -4.81 18.61 -9.71
CA LEU A 94 -5.44 17.40 -10.26
C LEU A 94 -6.39 16.75 -9.24
N ARG A 95 -6.97 17.54 -8.32
CA ARG A 95 -7.99 17.07 -7.37
C ARG A 95 -9.13 16.38 -8.12
N HIS A 96 -9.60 15.25 -7.61
CA HIS A 96 -10.63 14.41 -8.22
C HIS A 96 -10.31 13.89 -9.64
N ALA A 97 -9.08 14.05 -10.14
CA ALA A 97 -8.72 13.56 -11.47
C ALA A 97 -8.83 12.03 -11.55
N ARG A 98 -9.05 11.54 -12.77
CA ARG A 98 -9.19 10.11 -13.06
C ARG A 98 -8.12 9.70 -14.06
N VAL A 99 -7.12 8.96 -13.60
CA VAL A 99 -6.05 8.41 -14.43
C VAL A 99 -6.30 6.91 -14.59
N LEU A 100 -6.61 6.49 -15.81
CA LEU A 100 -7.06 5.15 -16.15
C LEU A 100 -6.18 4.60 -17.27
N ASP A 101 -5.73 3.35 -17.12
CA ASP A 101 -5.04 2.63 -18.19
C ASP A 101 -3.87 3.43 -18.80
N SER A 102 -3.09 4.10 -17.94
CA SER A 102 -2.13 5.13 -18.36
C SER A 102 -0.72 4.88 -17.82
N VAL A 103 0.28 5.43 -18.50
CA VAL A 103 1.70 5.33 -18.11
C VAL A 103 2.29 6.72 -17.90
N LEU A 104 2.83 6.96 -16.70
CA LEU A 104 3.45 8.23 -16.31
C LEU A 104 4.94 7.98 -16.08
N THR A 105 5.79 8.41 -17.01
CA THR A 105 7.23 8.17 -16.99
C THR A 105 8.00 9.46 -16.74
N GLY A 106 8.88 9.45 -15.73
CA GLY A 106 9.78 10.57 -15.45
C GLY A 106 9.07 11.86 -15.04
N ILE A 107 7.81 11.78 -14.58
CA ILE A 107 7.08 12.95 -14.09
C ILE A 107 7.80 13.55 -12.88
N ARG A 108 7.78 14.87 -12.78
CA ARG A 108 8.41 15.61 -11.68
C ARG A 108 7.49 16.69 -11.15
N GLY A 109 7.57 16.99 -9.87
CA GLY A 109 6.83 18.12 -9.30
C GLY A 109 6.92 18.20 -7.80
N VAL A 110 6.81 19.42 -7.28
CA VAL A 110 6.59 19.68 -5.85
C VAL A 110 5.16 20.14 -5.64
N GLY A 111 4.46 19.57 -4.66
CA GLY A 111 3.11 20.01 -4.28
C GLY A 111 2.00 19.68 -5.28
N THR A 112 2.19 18.69 -6.16
CA THR A 112 1.13 18.21 -7.05
C THR A 112 -0.09 17.75 -6.26
N ASP A 113 -1.26 18.33 -6.52
CA ASP A 113 -2.50 18.03 -5.83
C ASP A 113 -3.28 16.95 -6.57
N LEU A 114 -3.30 15.74 -6.04
CA LEU A 114 -4.07 14.58 -6.51
C LEU A 114 -5.10 14.15 -5.43
N ALA A 115 -5.55 15.09 -4.61
CA ALA A 115 -6.53 14.84 -3.57
C ALA A 115 -7.77 14.17 -4.15
N GLU A 116 -8.21 13.07 -3.52
CA GLU A 116 -9.40 12.31 -3.92
C GLU A 116 -9.38 11.82 -5.39
N ALA A 117 -8.21 11.78 -6.03
CA ALA A 117 -8.06 11.26 -7.38
C ALA A 117 -8.28 9.74 -7.43
N THR A 118 -8.62 9.23 -8.61
CA THR A 118 -8.69 7.80 -8.90
C THR A 118 -7.59 7.42 -9.87
N LEU A 119 -6.70 6.51 -9.46
CA LEU A 119 -5.70 5.88 -10.31
C LEU A 119 -6.04 4.40 -10.43
N ARG A 120 -6.30 3.95 -11.66
CA ARG A 120 -6.65 2.55 -11.92
C ARG A 120 -5.93 2.03 -13.14
N ASP A 121 -5.27 0.87 -13.00
CA ASP A 121 -4.44 0.31 -14.08
C ASP A 121 -3.40 1.34 -14.54
N VAL A 122 -2.56 1.81 -13.61
CA VAL A 122 -1.59 2.88 -13.87
C VAL A 122 -0.18 2.41 -13.56
N GLU A 123 0.76 2.77 -14.43
CA GLU A 123 2.20 2.63 -14.15
C GLU A 123 2.83 4.01 -13.97
N LEU A 124 3.46 4.25 -12.81
CA LEU A 124 4.33 5.39 -12.56
C LEU A 124 5.78 4.90 -12.59
N VAL A 125 6.57 5.41 -13.51
CA VAL A 125 7.96 4.98 -13.72
C VAL A 125 8.89 6.17 -13.49
N ASP A 126 9.87 6.00 -12.62
CA ASP A 126 10.91 7.01 -12.32
C ASP A 126 10.38 8.40 -11.92
N ALA A 127 9.26 8.42 -11.20
CA ALA A 127 8.66 9.66 -10.71
C ALA A 127 9.55 10.35 -9.66
N ARG A 128 9.63 11.70 -9.73
CA ARG A 128 10.32 12.55 -8.75
C ARG A 128 9.34 13.55 -8.16
N LEU A 129 8.69 13.16 -7.08
CA LEU A 129 7.60 13.93 -6.51
C LEU A 129 7.93 14.34 -5.07
N GLY A 130 7.76 15.62 -4.73
CA GLY A 130 7.92 16.13 -3.37
C GLY A 130 6.60 16.69 -2.86
N GLY A 131 6.11 16.20 -1.73
CA GLY A 131 4.86 16.70 -1.14
C GLY A 131 3.63 16.46 -2.02
N ALA A 132 3.60 15.39 -2.83
CA ALA A 132 2.43 15.05 -3.61
C ALA A 132 1.25 14.69 -2.69
N GLN A 133 0.08 15.31 -2.94
CA GLN A 133 -1.10 15.16 -2.11
C GLN A 133 -2.06 14.13 -2.72
N LEU A 134 -2.21 12.96 -2.12
CA LEU A 134 -3.15 11.89 -2.52
C LEU A 134 -4.11 11.53 -1.38
N HIS A 135 -4.41 12.49 -0.50
CA HIS A 135 -5.33 12.22 0.61
C HIS A 135 -6.73 11.86 0.08
N GLY A 136 -7.31 10.80 0.60
CA GLY A 136 -8.61 10.28 0.16
C GLY A 136 -8.60 9.62 -1.24
N ALA A 137 -7.46 9.54 -1.92
CA ALA A 137 -7.37 8.97 -3.26
C ALA A 137 -7.69 7.46 -3.27
N VAL A 138 -8.07 6.96 -4.45
CA VAL A 138 -8.32 5.53 -4.70
C VAL A 138 -7.31 5.03 -5.72
N LEU A 139 -6.45 4.09 -5.31
CA LEU A 139 -5.46 3.45 -6.15
C LEU A 139 -5.82 1.96 -6.29
N GLU A 140 -6.09 1.51 -7.51
CA GLU A 140 -6.40 0.10 -7.80
C GLU A 140 -5.54 -0.44 -8.95
N ARG A 141 -4.74 -1.49 -8.70
CA ARG A 141 -3.81 -2.04 -9.70
C ARG A 141 -2.85 -0.97 -10.20
N VAL A 142 -2.05 -0.43 -9.29
CA VAL A 142 -1.06 0.61 -9.58
C VAL A 142 0.34 0.04 -9.35
N LEU A 143 1.23 0.26 -10.31
CA LEU A 143 2.65 -0.02 -10.18
C LEU A 143 3.40 1.31 -10.09
N VAL A 144 4.17 1.51 -9.03
CA VAL A 144 5.15 2.59 -8.92
C VAL A 144 6.53 1.95 -8.97
N ARG A 145 7.31 2.23 -10.01
CA ARG A 145 8.64 1.64 -10.22
C ARG A 145 9.70 2.72 -10.31
N GLY A 146 10.74 2.60 -9.49
CA GLY A 146 11.83 3.56 -9.43
C GLY A 146 11.40 4.89 -8.81
N GLY A 147 12.26 5.88 -8.94
CA GLY A 147 11.98 7.25 -8.50
C GLY A 147 12.15 7.52 -6.99
N LYS A 148 11.98 8.79 -6.65
CA LYS A 148 12.05 9.30 -5.27
C LYS A 148 10.81 10.12 -5.00
N ILE A 149 10.07 9.72 -3.96
CA ILE A 149 8.83 10.37 -3.57
C ILE A 149 8.96 10.78 -2.10
N ASP A 150 9.18 12.06 -1.87
CA ASP A 150 9.33 12.63 -0.54
C ASP A 150 7.98 13.21 -0.08
N TYR A 151 7.64 13.05 1.20
CA TYR A 151 6.43 13.60 1.82
C TYR A 151 5.13 13.22 1.11
N LEU A 152 5.03 11.97 0.66
CA LEU A 152 3.84 11.44 -0.03
C LEU A 152 2.65 11.37 0.93
N ASN A 153 1.63 12.19 0.71
CA ASN A 153 0.43 12.18 1.54
C ASN A 153 -0.62 11.21 0.98
N LEU A 154 -0.81 10.06 1.63
CA LEU A 154 -1.82 9.05 1.32
C LEU A 154 -2.87 8.94 2.44
N ARG A 155 -3.06 9.99 3.23
CA ARG A 155 -4.00 9.96 4.36
C ARG A 155 -5.40 9.59 3.91
N ASN A 156 -6.04 8.66 4.60
CA ASN A 156 -7.38 8.14 4.29
C ASN A 156 -7.53 7.54 2.86
N ALA A 157 -6.44 7.34 2.13
CA ALA A 157 -6.48 6.76 0.80
C ALA A 157 -6.84 5.26 0.85
N ARG A 158 -7.35 4.75 -0.27
CA ARG A 158 -7.65 3.32 -0.47
C ARG A 158 -6.70 2.76 -1.51
N LEU A 159 -5.76 1.93 -1.07
CA LEU A 159 -4.82 1.25 -1.93
C LEU A 159 -5.21 -0.22 -2.01
N LYS A 160 -5.46 -0.71 -3.22
CA LYS A 160 -5.76 -2.11 -3.48
C LYS A 160 -4.94 -2.60 -4.65
N ASP A 161 -4.22 -3.70 -4.48
CA ASP A 161 -3.35 -4.22 -5.54
C ASP A 161 -2.29 -3.18 -5.98
N VAL A 162 -1.56 -2.60 -5.03
CA VAL A 162 -0.53 -1.59 -5.33
C VAL A 162 0.86 -2.19 -5.09
N VAL A 163 1.77 -1.97 -6.03
CA VAL A 163 3.16 -2.41 -5.90
C VAL A 163 4.09 -1.21 -6.03
N PHE A 164 4.92 -1.01 -5.02
CA PHE A 164 6.09 -0.12 -5.09
C PHE A 164 7.32 -0.99 -5.35
N GLU A 165 8.10 -0.66 -6.37
CA GLU A 165 9.30 -1.40 -6.76
C GLU A 165 10.48 -0.46 -6.92
N SER A 166 11.58 -0.72 -6.22
CA SER A 166 12.81 0.08 -6.33
C SER A 166 12.62 1.59 -6.07
N CYS A 167 11.64 1.95 -5.24
CA CYS A 167 11.33 3.34 -4.90
C CYS A 167 12.07 3.78 -3.64
N VAL A 168 12.43 5.07 -3.58
CA VAL A 168 12.79 5.74 -2.33
C VAL A 168 11.59 6.57 -1.85
N LEU A 169 10.98 6.15 -0.75
CA LEU A 169 9.85 6.82 -0.10
C LEU A 169 10.35 7.44 1.21
N VAL A 170 10.40 8.76 1.29
CA VAL A 170 10.81 9.49 2.50
C VAL A 170 9.59 10.15 3.11
N GLU A 171 9.32 9.83 4.38
CA GLU A 171 8.19 10.29 5.16
C GLU A 171 6.82 10.11 4.45
N PRO A 172 6.49 8.92 3.92
CA PRO A 172 5.16 8.67 3.40
C PRO A 172 4.14 8.62 4.54
N ASP A 173 3.03 9.34 4.38
CA ASP A 173 1.94 9.41 5.35
C ASP A 173 0.75 8.54 4.90
N PHE A 174 0.60 7.37 5.52
CA PHE A 174 -0.53 6.46 5.31
C PHE A 174 -1.60 6.62 6.41
N GLY A 175 -1.67 7.76 7.08
CA GLY A 175 -2.56 8.01 8.21
C GLY A 175 -4.03 7.73 7.87
N GLY A 176 -4.65 6.75 8.53
CA GLY A 176 -6.04 6.33 8.25
C GLY A 176 -6.24 5.61 6.91
N ALA A 177 -5.18 5.35 6.15
CA ALA A 177 -5.26 4.69 4.85
C ALA A 177 -5.65 3.20 5.01
N ARG A 178 -6.30 2.66 3.97
CA ARG A 178 -6.57 1.23 3.86
C ARG A 178 -5.69 0.63 2.77
N LEU A 179 -4.79 -0.27 3.15
CA LEU A 179 -3.88 -0.98 2.27
C LEU A 179 -4.32 -2.44 2.17
N GLU A 180 -4.69 -2.89 0.97
CA GLU A 180 -5.09 -4.26 0.69
C GLU A 180 -4.26 -4.86 -0.45
N ARG A 181 -3.49 -5.91 -0.19
CA ARG A 181 -2.59 -6.53 -1.18
C ARG A 181 -1.61 -5.49 -1.74
N VAL A 182 -0.85 -4.88 -0.84
CA VAL A 182 0.18 -3.88 -1.17
C VAL A 182 1.56 -4.49 -0.94
N ALA A 183 2.50 -4.27 -1.84
CA ALA A 183 3.87 -4.79 -1.73
C ALA A 183 4.90 -3.68 -1.93
N PHE A 184 6.01 -3.79 -1.19
CA PHE A 184 7.17 -2.93 -1.30
C PHE A 184 8.39 -3.81 -1.60
N ALA A 185 8.83 -3.83 -2.87
CA ALA A 185 9.94 -4.65 -3.33
C ALA A 185 11.15 -3.77 -3.63
N ASP A 186 12.29 -4.06 -3.01
CA ASP A 186 13.54 -3.31 -3.14
C ASP A 186 13.38 -1.80 -2.84
N CYS A 187 12.40 -1.45 -2.01
CA CYS A 187 12.12 -0.06 -1.64
C CYS A 187 12.85 0.35 -0.37
N VAL A 188 13.16 1.64 -0.28
CA VAL A 188 13.57 2.31 0.95
C VAL A 188 12.35 3.06 1.49
N LEU A 189 11.85 2.66 2.66
CA LEU A 189 10.80 3.38 3.39
C LEU A 189 11.40 4.03 4.63
N LYS A 190 11.49 5.35 4.63
CA LYS A 190 12.03 6.14 5.75
C LYS A 190 10.93 6.93 6.42
N GLY A 191 10.82 6.85 7.74
CA GLY A 191 9.85 7.63 8.51
C GLY A 191 8.39 7.43 8.12
N ALA A 192 7.95 6.21 7.76
CA ALA A 192 6.56 5.98 7.39
C ALA A 192 5.61 6.23 8.57
N ASP A 193 4.53 6.99 8.35
CA ASP A 193 3.43 7.15 9.32
C ASP A 193 2.28 6.20 8.96
N LEU A 194 2.03 5.22 9.82
CA LEU A 194 0.94 4.24 9.68
C LEU A 194 -0.22 4.52 10.65
N THR A 195 -0.27 5.69 11.29
CA THR A 195 -1.26 6.02 12.33
C THR A 195 -2.68 5.74 11.84
N ALA A 196 -3.43 4.91 12.58
CA ALA A 196 -4.80 4.51 12.22
C ALA A 196 -4.96 3.80 10.86
N ALA A 197 -3.86 3.40 10.20
CA ALA A 197 -3.92 2.64 8.96
C ALA A 197 -4.48 1.22 9.19
N THR A 198 -5.10 0.66 8.16
CA THR A 198 -5.55 -0.74 8.12
C THR A 198 -4.80 -1.49 7.04
N LEU A 199 -4.06 -2.53 7.45
CA LEU A 199 -3.26 -3.35 6.55
C LEU A 199 -3.89 -4.74 6.39
N VAL A 200 -4.12 -5.17 5.15
CA VAL A 200 -4.64 -6.49 4.82
C VAL A 200 -3.79 -7.09 3.72
N ASP A 201 -3.08 -8.17 4.05
CA ASP A 201 -2.19 -8.85 3.10
C ASP A 201 -1.12 -7.87 2.54
N VAL A 202 -0.42 -7.15 3.41
CA VAL A 202 0.67 -6.23 3.02
C VAL A 202 2.02 -6.96 3.10
N ASP A 203 2.83 -6.90 2.05
CA ASP A 203 4.15 -7.52 2.00
C ASP A 203 5.25 -6.47 2.12
N LEU A 204 5.93 -6.48 3.27
CA LEU A 204 7.08 -5.61 3.55
C LEU A 204 8.40 -6.38 3.45
N ARG A 205 8.39 -7.71 3.25
CA ARG A 205 9.62 -8.53 3.26
C ARG A 205 10.66 -8.09 2.22
N GLY A 206 10.19 -7.52 1.12
CA GLY A 206 11.03 -7.02 0.03
C GLY A 206 11.59 -5.62 0.26
N ALA A 207 11.14 -4.88 1.29
CA ALA A 207 11.67 -3.55 1.56
C ALA A 207 13.14 -3.67 2.02
N ALA A 208 14.03 -2.97 1.31
CA ALA A 208 15.46 -2.95 1.59
C ALA A 208 15.75 -2.20 2.89
N GLU A 209 14.99 -1.13 3.16
CA GLU A 209 15.00 -0.41 4.43
C GLU A 209 13.54 -0.16 4.86
N LEU A 210 13.25 -0.39 6.15
CA LEU A 210 11.95 -0.18 6.75
C LEU A 210 12.10 0.57 8.06
N ASP A 211 11.77 1.85 8.03
CA ASP A 211 11.67 2.72 9.19
C ASP A 211 10.25 3.27 9.31
N VAL A 212 9.61 2.98 10.44
CA VAL A 212 8.24 3.36 10.77
C VAL A 212 8.30 4.37 11.90
N ALA A 213 8.02 5.63 11.58
CA ALA A 213 8.06 6.72 12.55
C ALA A 213 6.90 6.62 13.56
N ARG A 214 5.70 6.24 13.09
CA ARG A 214 4.47 6.23 13.88
C ARG A 214 3.52 5.12 13.43
N GLY A 215 2.68 4.64 14.35
CA GLY A 215 1.67 3.61 14.05
C GLY A 215 2.25 2.20 13.92
N LEU A 216 3.32 1.87 14.65
CA LEU A 216 3.94 0.55 14.63
C LEU A 216 2.96 -0.57 15.05
N ASP A 217 2.03 -0.24 15.94
CA ASP A 217 0.90 -1.07 16.37
C ASP A 217 -0.08 -1.43 15.24
N ARG A 218 0.00 -0.75 14.09
CA ARG A 218 -0.83 -0.97 12.90
C ARG A 218 -0.24 -1.97 11.90
N LEU A 219 0.96 -2.49 12.16
CA LEU A 219 1.56 -3.55 11.33
C LEU A 219 0.80 -4.88 11.36
N SER A 220 -0.28 -5.00 12.15
CA SER A 220 -1.19 -6.13 12.08
C SER A 220 -1.71 -6.34 10.65
N GLY A 221 -1.39 -7.48 10.04
CA GLY A 221 -1.78 -7.80 8.65
C GLY A 221 -0.69 -7.56 7.61
N ALA A 222 0.46 -7.01 8.02
CA ALA A 222 1.70 -7.02 7.25
C ALA A 222 2.51 -8.30 7.49
N VAL A 223 3.39 -8.63 6.56
CA VAL A 223 4.44 -9.63 6.75
C VAL A 223 5.79 -8.96 6.54
N ILE A 224 6.68 -9.13 7.52
CA ILE A 224 8.06 -8.64 7.55
C ILE A 224 9.03 -9.83 7.52
N SER A 225 10.29 -9.56 7.16
CA SER A 225 11.38 -10.53 7.19
C SER A 225 11.93 -10.72 8.61
N HIS A 226 12.76 -11.75 8.81
CA HIS A 226 13.44 -11.94 10.09
C HIS A 226 14.42 -10.80 10.41
N ALA A 227 15.14 -10.30 9.41
CA ALA A 227 16.04 -9.16 9.57
C ALA A 227 15.27 -7.91 10.04
N GLN A 228 14.16 -7.60 9.37
CA GLN A 228 13.29 -6.48 9.74
C GLN A 228 12.72 -6.62 11.16
N LEU A 229 12.42 -7.85 11.60
CA LEU A 229 11.99 -8.07 12.99
C LEU A 229 13.09 -7.68 13.99
N LEU A 230 14.35 -8.01 13.70
CA LEU A 230 15.48 -7.64 14.55
C LEU A 230 15.68 -6.11 14.57
N ASP A 231 15.57 -5.47 13.41
CA ASP A 231 15.69 -4.01 13.29
C ASP A 231 14.57 -3.27 14.04
N LEU A 232 13.33 -3.80 13.98
CA LEU A 232 12.17 -3.23 14.66
C LEU A 232 12.06 -3.63 16.14
N ALA A 233 12.80 -4.64 16.60
CA ALA A 233 12.67 -5.18 17.96
C ALA A 233 12.79 -4.13 19.07
N PRO A 234 13.75 -3.17 19.03
CA PRO A 234 13.84 -2.14 20.06
C PRO A 234 12.59 -1.25 20.13
N VAL A 235 12.04 -0.87 18.97
CA VAL A 235 10.86 0.00 18.89
C VAL A 235 9.60 -0.75 19.32
N LEU A 236 9.46 -2.02 18.92
CA LEU A 236 8.38 -2.91 19.39
C LEU A 236 8.43 -3.11 20.91
N ALA A 237 9.63 -3.32 21.47
CA ALA A 237 9.81 -3.46 22.90
C ALA A 237 9.40 -2.18 23.64
N ALA A 238 9.83 -1.01 23.15
CA ALA A 238 9.45 0.28 23.70
C ALA A 238 7.93 0.52 23.67
N GLU A 239 7.27 0.18 22.56
CA GLU A 239 5.80 0.29 22.42
C GLU A 239 5.05 -0.61 23.40
N MET A 240 5.63 -1.77 23.73
CA MET A 240 5.12 -2.68 24.76
C MET A 240 5.49 -2.26 26.20
N GLY A 241 6.21 -1.15 26.38
CA GLY A 241 6.67 -0.66 27.68
C GLY A 241 7.83 -1.47 28.27
N LEU A 242 8.52 -2.28 27.46
CA LEU A 242 9.69 -3.04 27.85
C LEU A 242 10.93 -2.15 27.84
N ARG A 243 11.81 -2.34 28.84
CA ARG A 243 13.14 -1.73 28.88
C ARG A 243 14.16 -2.80 28.49
N VAL A 244 14.88 -2.56 27.40
CA VAL A 244 15.96 -3.45 26.95
C VAL A 244 17.27 -2.95 27.56
N ALA A 245 17.96 -3.82 28.30
CA ALA A 245 19.27 -3.52 28.86
C ALA A 245 20.36 -4.04 27.92
N GLU A 246 21.45 -3.29 27.78
CA GLU A 246 22.68 -3.82 27.19
C GLU A 246 23.32 -4.75 28.22
N VAL A 247 23.41 -6.04 27.88
CA VAL A 247 24.07 -7.07 28.70
C VAL A 247 25.44 -7.37 28.10
#